data_AF-A0A3M7DJW7-F1
#
_entry.id   AF-A0A3M7DJW7-F1
#
_cell.length_a   1.000
_cell.length_b   1.000
_cell.length_c   1.000
_cell.angle_alpha   90.00
_cell.angle_beta   90.00
_cell.angle_gamma   90.00
#
_symmetry.space_group_name_H-M   'P 1'
#
loop_
_entity.id
_entity.type
_entity.pdbx_description
1 polymer ?
#
loop_
_entity_poly.entity_id
_entity_poly.type
_entity_poly.pdbx_seq_one_letter_code
_entity_poly.pdbx_strand_id
1 'polypeptide(L)'
;MLQAGVGTRDLDVRWVSSLSWYFLTLFGLQPVYNFILGSNNAASQMAQQMQQQQMGANPMGGAEDPNKIFLSEAENLEVVEHRYILEGVEDRLLERLAAQGVV
;
A
#
# COMPACT_ATOMS: atom_id res chain seq x y z
N MET A 1 -9.44 9.94 -28.90
CA MET A 1 -9.03 10.16 -27.50
C MET A 1 -7.67 10.83 -27.42
N LEU A 2 -6.60 10.26 -27.99
CA LEU A 2 -5.26 10.87 -27.95
C LEU A 2 -5.08 12.14 -28.81
N GLN A 3 -5.94 12.29 -29.83
CA GLN A 3 -5.94 13.42 -30.77
C GLN A 3 -7.24 14.24 -30.66
N ALA A 4 -7.96 14.16 -29.53
CA ALA A 4 -9.14 14.98 -29.31
C ALA A 4 -8.78 16.47 -29.43
N GLY A 5 -9.51 17.21 -30.28
CA GLY A 5 -9.25 18.62 -30.56
C GLY A 5 -8.26 18.90 -31.70
N VAL A 6 -7.74 17.87 -32.39
CA VAL A 6 -6.87 18.04 -33.57
C VAL A 6 -7.66 17.78 -34.84
N GLY A 7 -7.73 18.77 -35.73
CA GLY A 7 -8.57 18.76 -36.95
C GLY A 7 -8.00 18.00 -38.15
N THR A 8 -6.93 17.24 -37.98
CA THR A 8 -6.21 16.55 -39.07
C THR A 8 -6.33 15.04 -38.89
N ARG A 9 -7.09 14.39 -39.79
CA ARG A 9 -7.37 12.94 -39.70
C ARG A 9 -6.17 12.04 -40.03
N ASP A 10 -5.24 12.54 -40.84
CA ASP A 10 -4.06 11.77 -41.29
C ASP A 10 -2.81 12.06 -40.44
N LEU A 11 -2.98 12.63 -39.25
CA LEU A 11 -1.87 12.91 -38.35
C LEU A 11 -1.37 11.61 -37.71
N ASP A 12 -0.07 11.36 -37.84
CA ASP A 12 0.60 10.20 -37.24
C ASP A 12 0.24 10.07 -35.75
N VAL A 13 -0.13 8.87 -35.32
CA VAL A 13 -0.55 8.51 -33.96
C VAL A 13 0.53 8.81 -32.92
N ARG A 14 1.79 8.95 -33.34
CA ARG A 14 2.89 9.43 -32.49
C ARG A 14 2.67 10.84 -31.95
N TRP A 15 1.88 11.67 -32.64
CA TRP A 15 1.52 13.01 -32.17
C TRP A 15 0.29 12.96 -31.29
N VAL A 16 0.46 13.43 -30.06
CA VAL A 16 -0.56 13.42 -29.01
C VAL A 16 -0.95 14.84 -28.63
N SER A 17 -2.21 15.03 -28.26
CA SER A 17 -2.72 16.32 -27.75
C SER A 17 -2.19 16.63 -26.34
N SER A 18 -2.28 17.90 -25.93
CA SER A 18 -1.96 18.33 -24.56
C SER A 18 -2.79 17.61 -23.49
N LEU A 19 -4.03 17.23 -23.81
CA LEU A 19 -4.89 16.46 -22.91
C LEU A 19 -4.31 15.06 -22.64
N SER A 20 -3.76 14.43 -23.67
CA SER A 20 -3.09 13.12 -23.54
C SER A 20 -1.84 13.22 -22.68
N TRP A 21 -1.07 14.31 -22.86
CA TRP A 21 0.11 14.59 -22.03
C TRP A 21 -0.27 14.78 -20.56
N TYR A 22 -1.36 15.49 -20.28
CA TYR A 22 -1.87 15.65 -18.92
C TYR A 22 -2.16 14.30 -18.26
N PHE A 23 -2.91 13.41 -18.91
CA PHE A 23 -3.20 12.08 -18.36
C PHE A 23 -1.94 11.22 -18.18
N LEU A 24 -0.97 11.29 -19.11
CA LEU A 24 0.31 10.61 -18.96
C LEU A 24 1.05 11.07 -17.70
N THR A 25 1.13 12.38 -17.47
CA THR A 25 1.79 12.94 -16.28
C THR A 25 1.01 12.66 -14.99
N LEU A 26 -0.31 12.61 -15.04
CA LEU A 26 -1.16 12.36 -13.89
C LEU A 26 -0.95 10.97 -13.29
N PHE A 27 -0.75 9.95 -14.13
CA PHE A 27 -0.48 8.58 -13.66
C PHE A 27 1.01 8.25 -13.57
N GLY A 28 1.85 8.83 -14.42
CA GLY A 28 3.27 8.47 -14.54
C GLY A 28 4.20 9.10 -13.50
N LEU A 29 3.77 10.13 -12.78
CA LEU A 29 4.64 10.88 -11.86
C LEU A 29 4.72 10.30 -10.43
N GLN A 30 4.00 9.21 -10.13
CA GLN A 30 4.02 8.60 -8.79
C GLN A 30 5.45 8.27 -8.27
N PRO A 31 6.38 7.72 -9.08
CA PRO A 31 7.75 7.46 -8.61
C PRO A 31 8.51 8.75 -8.25
N VAL A 32 8.25 9.84 -8.99
CA VAL A 32 8.86 11.16 -8.72
C VAL A 32 8.33 11.73 -7.41
N TYR A 33 7.02 11.64 -7.17
CA TYR A 33 6.42 12.06 -5.91
C TYR A 33 6.92 11.24 -4.72
N ASN A 34 7.05 9.92 -4.88
CA ASN A 34 7.61 9.06 -3.84
C ASN A 34 9.06 9.38 -3.52
N PHE A 35 9.87 9.75 -4.52
CA PHE A 35 11.26 10.15 -4.29
C PHE A 35 11.36 11.46 -3.51
N ILE A 36 10.54 12.47 -3.83
CA ILE A 36 10.63 13.80 -3.23
C ILE A 36 9.91 13.88 -1.87
N LEU A 37 8.73 13.27 -1.76
CA LEU A 37 7.83 13.40 -0.60
C LEU A 37 7.83 12.16 0.30
N GLY A 38 8.53 11.09 -0.08
CA GLY A 38 8.48 9.80 0.60
C GLY A 38 7.23 8.98 0.25
N SER A 39 7.13 7.78 0.83
CA SER A 39 6.13 6.76 0.45
C SER A 39 4.70 7.05 0.90
N ASN A 40 4.49 7.88 1.93
CA ASN A 40 3.16 8.16 2.49
C ASN A 40 2.56 9.49 1.99
N ASN A 41 2.91 9.91 0.77
CA ASN A 41 2.45 11.18 0.22
C ASN A 41 0.99 11.10 -0.29
N ALA A 42 0.31 12.26 -0.32
CA ALA A 42 -1.08 12.36 -0.76
C ALA A 42 -1.29 11.99 -2.24
N ALA A 43 -0.26 12.11 -3.08
CA ALA A 43 -0.35 11.75 -4.49
C ALA A 43 -0.50 10.23 -4.69
N SER A 44 0.19 9.42 -3.88
CA SER A 44 0.03 7.97 -3.85
C SER A 44 -1.40 7.55 -3.43
N GLN A 45 -2.02 8.28 -2.49
CA GLN A 45 -3.40 8.02 -2.08
C GLN A 45 -4.41 8.37 -3.18
N MET A 46 -4.22 9.49 -3.89
CA MET A 46 -5.09 9.89 -5.01
C MET A 46 -5.05 8.87 -6.15
N ALA A 47 -3.86 8.35 -6.49
CA ALA A 47 -3.72 7.32 -7.52
C ALA A 47 -4.47 6.03 -7.13
N GLN A 48 -4.34 5.60 -5.88
CA GLN A 48 -5.01 4.42 -5.35
C GLN A 48 -6.54 4.58 -5.34
N GLN A 49 -7.05 5.76 -4.95
CA GLN A 49 -8.48 6.07 -4.96
C GLN A 49 -9.05 6.12 -6.38
N MET A 50 -8.33 6.71 -7.33
CA MET A 50 -8.74 6.75 -8.74
C MET A 50 -8.71 5.37 -9.40
N GLN A 51 -7.71 4.53 -9.08
CA GLN A 51 -7.66 3.15 -9.56
C GLN A 51 -8.83 2.33 -8.99
N GLN A 52 -9.22 2.57 -7.74
CA GLN A 52 -10.39 1.95 -7.13
C GLN A 52 -11.71 2.38 -7.81
N GLN A 53 -11.81 3.65 -8.24
CA GLN A 53 -12.95 4.11 -9.04
C GLN A 53 -12.97 3.52 -10.46
N GLN A 54 -11.80 3.35 -11.10
CA GLN A 54 -11.72 2.86 -12.48
C GLN A 54 -11.88 1.34 -12.59
N MET A 55 -11.49 0.59 -11.56
CA MET A 55 -11.71 -0.86 -11.48
C MET A 55 -13.16 -1.22 -11.15
N GLY A 56 -14.10 -0.28 -11.24
CA GLY A 56 -15.50 -0.50 -10.93
C GLY A 56 -15.61 -1.15 -9.57
N ALA A 57 -15.18 -0.43 -8.52
CA ALA A 57 -15.34 -0.85 -7.14
C ALA A 57 -16.74 -1.45 -6.99
N ASN A 58 -16.77 -2.78 -6.89
CA ASN A 58 -17.98 -3.51 -6.62
C ASN A 58 -18.54 -2.88 -5.35
N PRO A 59 -19.71 -2.20 -5.39
CA PRO A 59 -20.24 -1.52 -4.21
C PRO A 59 -20.61 -2.49 -3.07
N MET A 60 -20.41 -3.80 -3.29
CA MET A 60 -20.47 -4.88 -2.31
C MET A 60 -19.16 -5.09 -1.51
N GLY A 61 -18.09 -4.35 -1.79
CA GLY A 61 -16.99 -4.16 -0.84
C GLY A 61 -17.39 -3.16 0.24
N GLY A 62 -18.57 -3.35 0.83
CA GLY A 62 -18.98 -2.60 2.01
C GLY A 62 -17.96 -2.83 3.11
N ALA A 63 -17.68 -1.77 3.86
CA ALA A 63 -16.86 -1.84 5.07
C ALA A 63 -17.18 -3.14 5.82
N GLU A 64 -16.18 -4.00 5.97
CA GLU A 64 -16.33 -5.25 6.71
C GLU A 64 -16.97 -4.92 8.07
N ASP A 65 -18.06 -5.63 8.41
CA ASP A 65 -18.82 -5.36 9.64
C ASP A 65 -17.85 -5.41 10.84
N PRO A 66 -17.72 -4.33 11.63
CA PRO A 66 -16.83 -4.30 12.78
C PRO A 66 -17.07 -5.45 13.76
N ASN A 67 -18.33 -5.88 13.92
CA ASN A 67 -18.65 -7.01 14.79
C ASN A 67 -18.04 -8.31 14.27
N LYS A 68 -18.04 -8.53 12.95
CA LYS A 68 -17.44 -9.72 12.35
C LYS A 68 -15.92 -9.71 12.52
N ILE A 69 -15.28 -8.55 12.38
CA ILE A 69 -13.84 -8.39 12.61
C ILE A 69 -13.51 -8.72 14.07
N PHE A 70 -14.25 -8.15 15.02
CA PHE A 70 -14.01 -8.40 16.45
C PHE A 70 -14.23 -9.86 16.85
N LEU A 71 -15.25 -10.51 16.30
CA LEU A 71 -15.47 -11.94 16.53
C LEU A 71 -14.33 -12.79 15.97
N SER A 72 -13.87 -12.50 14.75
CA SER A 72 -12.73 -13.23 14.18
C SER A 72 -11.44 -13.06 14.98
N GLU A 73 -11.20 -11.86 15.55
CA GLU A 73 -10.02 -11.65 16.39
C GLU A 73 -10.16 -12.34 17.75
N ALA A 74 -11.37 -12.40 18.31
CA ALA A 74 -11.63 -13.15 19.53
C ALA A 74 -11.36 -14.66 19.33
N GLU A 75 -11.86 -15.24 18.24
CA GLU A 75 -11.61 -16.64 17.86
C GLU A 75 -10.10 -16.91 17.68
N ASN A 76 -9.37 -15.98 17.06
CA ASN A 76 -7.91 -16.10 16.91
C ASN A 76 -7.21 -16.13 18.28
N LEU A 77 -7.64 -15.26 19.21
CA LEU A 77 -7.06 -15.18 20.55
C LEU A 77 -7.28 -16.45 21.39
N GLU A 78 -8.39 -17.17 21.17
CA GLU A 78 -8.64 -18.44 21.86
C GLU A 78 -7.62 -19.53 21.53
N VAL A 79 -6.98 -19.45 20.36
CA VAL A 79 -5.99 -20.43 19.89
C VAL A 79 -4.55 -20.04 20.28
N VAL A 80 -4.32 -18.83 20.81
CA VAL A 80 -2.98 -18.35 21.14
C VAL A 80 -2.41 -19.08 22.35
N GLU A 81 -1.24 -19.69 22.18
CA GLU A 81 -0.50 -20.28 23.28
C GLU A 81 0.10 -19.21 24.21
N HIS A 82 -0.09 -19.40 25.52
CA HIS A 82 0.53 -18.54 26.51
C HIS A 82 2.05 -18.75 26.55
N ARG A 83 2.80 -17.73 26.15
CA ARG A 83 4.26 -17.71 26.20
C ARG A 83 4.75 -16.82 27.34
N TYR A 84 5.35 -17.42 28.37
CA TYR A 84 5.92 -16.67 29.47
C TYR A 84 7.39 -16.30 29.18
N ILE A 85 7.66 -15.02 28.92
CA ILE A 85 9.00 -14.56 28.51
C ILE A 85 10.04 -14.61 29.64
N LEU A 86 9.61 -14.70 30.90
CA LEU A 86 10.54 -14.77 32.03
C LEU A 86 10.95 -16.22 32.35
N GLU A 87 10.30 -17.21 31.75
CA GLU A 87 10.72 -18.61 31.89
C GLU A 87 12.13 -18.81 31.31
N GLY A 88 13.07 -19.28 32.12
CA GLY A 88 14.47 -19.50 31.71
C GLY A 88 15.23 -18.21 31.38
N VAL A 89 14.83 -17.06 31.96
CA VAL A 89 15.51 -15.79 31.69
C VAL A 89 16.91 -15.76 32.29
N GLU A 90 17.12 -16.43 33.42
CA GLU A 90 18.40 -16.57 34.09
C GLU A 90 19.38 -17.34 33.20
N ASP A 91 18.96 -18.48 32.64
CA ASP A 91 19.78 -19.29 31.74
C ASP A 91 20.16 -18.52 30.48
N ARG A 92 19.18 -17.86 29.82
CA ARG A 92 19.44 -17.01 28.65
C ARG A 92 20.38 -15.85 28.95
N LEU A 93 20.29 -15.29 30.14
CA LEU A 93 21.15 -14.19 30.57
C LEU A 93 22.58 -14.68 30.82
N LEU A 94 22.74 -15.82 31.51
CA LEU A 94 24.02 -16.43 31.78
C LEU A 94 24.72 -16.88 30.49
N GLU A 95 24.02 -17.50 29.55
CA GLU A 95 24.55 -17.87 28.23
C GLU A 95 25.05 -16.63 27.47
N ARG A 96 24.28 -15.53 27.49
CA ARG A 96 24.66 -14.30 26.81
C ARG A 96 25.90 -13.66 27.43
N LEU A 97 26.02 -13.68 28.76
CA LEU A 97 27.18 -13.12 29.47
C LEU A 97 28.44 -13.98 29.29
N ALA A 98 28.30 -15.30 29.30
CA ALA A 98 29.37 -16.24 28.98
C ALA A 98 29.87 -16.05 27.53
N ALA A 99 28.96 -15.89 26.57
CA ALA A 99 29.32 -15.62 25.17
C ALA A 99 30.03 -14.26 24.96
N GLN A 100 29.83 -13.30 25.87
CA GLN A 100 30.47 -11.98 25.83
C GLN A 100 31.81 -11.92 26.60
N GLY A 101 32.25 -13.03 27.20
CA GLY A 101 33.53 -13.11 27.92
C GLY A 101 33.57 -12.29 29.21
N VAL A 102 32.41 -11.99 29.79
CA VAL A 102 32.28 -11.22 31.04
C VAL A 102 32.27 -12.14 32.28
N VAL A 103 32.13 -13.46 32.07
CA VAL A 103 32.30 -14.54 33.06
C VAL A 103 33.11 -15.66 32.43
#